data_AF-A0A3R9EQU8-F1
#
_entry.id   AF-A0A3R9EQU8-F1
#
_cell.length_a   1.000
_cell.length_b   1.000
_cell.length_c   1.000
_cell.angle_alpha   90.00
_cell.angle_beta   90.00
_cell.angle_gamma   90.00
#
_symmetry.space_group_name_H-M   'P 1'
#
loop_
_entity.id
_entity.type
_entity.pdbx_description
1 polymer ?
#
loop_
_entity_poly.entity_id
_entity_poly.type
_entity_poly.pdbx_seq_one_letter_code
_entity_poly.pdbx_strand_id
1 'polypeptide(L)'
;MRRQLAETATRMFLERGFDAVRVADVGAACGVSEKTVFNYFPSKEALLLDRLAAMADAVRAHLADPALPPVSGMLAVLDDELDGLVEQLAADTDTDRALARYRQFGDLIRSTPSLRAYRSDVADRFADVAAEVLATRTGQHPDDPEPQLAAATLVGLWRVQFRALRTHLRPGRPLAEAIDAVTEEVRRAARLAETGLAGFGER
;
A
#
# COMPACT_ATOMS: atom_id res chain seq x y z
N MET A 1 -2.25 -20.57 -3.75
CA MET A 1 -1.44 -20.32 -4.96
C MET A 1 -0.99 -18.86 -5.06
N ARG A 2 -1.89 -17.85 -5.15
CA ARG A 2 -1.52 -16.42 -5.25
C ARG A 2 -0.42 -15.98 -4.25
N ARG A 3 -0.66 -16.17 -2.95
CA ARG A 3 0.30 -15.83 -1.88
C ARG A 3 1.67 -16.52 -2.05
N GLN A 4 1.66 -17.81 -2.36
CA GLN A 4 2.89 -18.60 -2.57
C GLN A 4 3.73 -18.05 -3.73
N LEU A 5 3.08 -17.66 -4.84
CA LEU A 5 3.75 -17.03 -5.97
C LEU A 5 4.36 -15.67 -5.58
N ALA A 6 3.63 -14.83 -4.85
CA ALA A 6 4.11 -13.53 -4.41
C ALA A 6 5.29 -13.63 -3.42
N GLU A 7 5.21 -14.54 -2.43
CA GLU A 7 6.30 -14.82 -1.48
C GLU A 7 7.55 -15.35 -2.21
N THR A 8 7.35 -16.28 -3.15
CA THR A 8 8.45 -16.85 -3.94
C THR A 8 9.10 -15.80 -4.84
N ALA A 9 8.29 -14.99 -5.54
CA ALA A 9 8.77 -13.91 -6.37
C ALA A 9 9.54 -12.87 -5.54
N THR A 10 8.98 -12.43 -4.42
CA THR A 10 9.62 -11.48 -3.50
C THR A 10 11.00 -11.96 -3.08
N ARG A 11 11.11 -13.23 -2.64
CA ARG A 11 12.40 -13.83 -2.28
C ARG A 11 13.38 -13.82 -3.45
N MET A 12 12.96 -14.28 -4.63
CA MET A 12 13.83 -14.34 -5.81
C MET A 12 14.29 -12.95 -6.26
N PHE A 13 13.41 -11.94 -6.22
CA PHE A 13 13.75 -10.58 -6.58
C PHE A 13 14.71 -9.93 -5.59
N LEU A 14 14.58 -10.22 -4.29
CA LEU A 14 15.54 -9.76 -3.28
C LEU A 14 16.91 -10.43 -3.43
N GLU A 15 16.95 -11.73 -3.74
CA GLU A 15 18.20 -12.49 -3.90
C GLU A 15 18.95 -12.16 -5.19
N ARG A 16 18.23 -12.00 -6.31
CA ARG A 16 18.82 -11.96 -7.66
C ARG A 16 18.64 -10.62 -8.37
N GLY A 17 17.82 -9.72 -7.82
CA GLY A 17 17.37 -8.49 -8.46
C GLY A 17 16.11 -8.68 -9.29
N PHE A 18 15.34 -7.60 -9.45
CA PHE A 18 14.07 -7.64 -10.18
C PHE A 18 14.29 -8.02 -11.65
N ASP A 19 15.19 -7.35 -12.36
CA ASP A 19 15.38 -7.54 -13.81
C ASP A 19 15.91 -8.93 -14.19
N ALA A 20 16.70 -9.55 -13.31
CA ALA A 20 17.32 -10.86 -13.57
C ALA A 20 16.35 -12.05 -13.49
N VAL A 21 15.20 -11.88 -12.83
CA VAL A 21 14.22 -12.96 -12.61
C VAL A 21 13.10 -12.89 -13.63
N ARG A 22 12.79 -13.98 -14.33
CA ARG A 22 11.63 -14.06 -15.23
C ARG A 22 10.39 -14.58 -14.51
N VAL A 23 9.20 -14.25 -15.02
CA VAL A 23 7.93 -14.78 -14.47
C VAL A 23 7.88 -16.30 -14.58
N ALA A 24 8.40 -16.87 -15.67
CA ALA A 24 8.58 -18.31 -15.83
C ALA A 24 9.45 -18.95 -14.72
N ASP A 25 10.50 -18.27 -14.25
CA ASP A 25 11.37 -18.79 -13.18
C ASP A 25 10.61 -18.90 -11.85
N VAL A 26 9.77 -17.90 -11.56
CA VAL A 26 8.88 -17.91 -10.39
C VAL A 26 7.85 -19.03 -10.51
N GLY A 27 7.22 -19.19 -11.69
CA GLY A 27 6.28 -20.27 -11.95
C GLY A 27 6.93 -21.65 -11.73
N ALA A 28 8.11 -21.87 -12.31
CA ALA A 28 8.87 -23.11 -12.14
C ALA A 28 9.20 -23.40 -10.67
N ALA A 29 9.59 -22.37 -9.91
CA ALA A 29 9.86 -22.51 -8.47
C ALA A 29 8.60 -22.88 -7.65
N CYS A 30 7.41 -22.56 -8.14
CA CYS A 30 6.13 -22.95 -7.53
C CYS A 30 5.47 -24.18 -8.18
N GLY A 31 6.12 -24.82 -9.16
CA GLY A 31 5.57 -25.98 -9.87
C GLY A 31 4.41 -25.67 -10.81
N VAL A 32 4.31 -24.44 -11.32
CA VAL A 32 3.24 -23.99 -12.23
C VAL A 32 3.80 -23.35 -13.50
N SER A 33 2.99 -23.32 -14.56
CA SER A 33 3.39 -22.66 -15.81
C SER A 33 3.41 -21.14 -15.67
N GLU A 34 4.18 -20.45 -16.52
CA GLU A 34 4.16 -18.98 -16.62
C GLU A 34 2.74 -18.45 -16.89
N LYS A 35 1.97 -19.13 -17.74
CA LYS A 35 0.55 -18.81 -17.99
C LYS A 35 -0.28 -18.86 -16.71
N THR A 36 -0.04 -19.85 -15.84
CA THR A 36 -0.71 -19.94 -14.54
C THR A 36 -0.36 -18.76 -13.65
N VAL A 37 0.89 -18.28 -13.68
CA VAL A 37 1.28 -17.06 -12.94
C VAL A 37 0.52 -15.85 -13.45
N PHE A 38 0.44 -15.66 -14.77
CA PHE A 38 -0.29 -14.55 -15.37
C PHE A 38 -1.82 -14.60 -15.12
N ASN A 39 -2.39 -15.79 -14.91
CA ASN A 39 -3.80 -15.89 -14.46
C ASN A 39 -4.03 -15.27 -13.07
N TYR A 40 -3.01 -15.22 -12.22
CA TYR A 40 -3.09 -14.56 -10.92
C TYR A 40 -2.59 -13.11 -10.98
N PHE A 41 -1.56 -12.83 -11.76
CA PHE A 41 -0.88 -11.53 -11.76
C PHE A 41 -0.81 -10.96 -13.18
N PRO A 42 -1.39 -9.77 -13.43
CA PRO A 42 -1.44 -9.20 -14.78
C PRO A 42 -0.05 -8.79 -15.31
N SER A 43 0.93 -8.63 -14.43
CA SER A 43 2.30 -8.25 -14.78
C SER A 43 3.29 -8.85 -13.79
N LYS A 44 4.58 -8.75 -14.12
CA LYS A 44 5.68 -9.15 -13.22
C LYS A 44 5.71 -8.27 -11.98
N GLU A 45 5.48 -6.97 -12.12
CA GLU A 45 5.44 -6.00 -11.03
C GLU A 45 4.35 -6.34 -10.01
N ALA A 46 3.21 -6.86 -10.48
CA ALA A 46 2.10 -7.27 -9.62
C ALA A 46 2.46 -8.42 -8.65
N LEU A 47 3.53 -9.18 -8.91
CA LEU A 47 4.01 -10.22 -7.99
C LEU A 47 4.58 -9.64 -6.68
N LEU A 48 5.06 -8.39 -6.68
CA LEU A 48 5.61 -7.72 -5.48
C LEU A 48 4.55 -6.98 -4.67
N LEU A 49 3.44 -6.59 -5.29
CA LEU A 49 2.37 -5.84 -4.65
C LEU A 49 1.08 -6.68 -4.71
N ASP A 50 1.00 -7.78 -3.98
CA ASP A 50 -0.16 -8.69 -4.05
C ASP A 50 -1.35 -8.25 -3.18
N ARG A 51 -1.11 -7.40 -2.17
CA ARG A 51 -2.09 -6.85 -1.22
C ARG A 51 -2.99 -5.75 -1.79
N LEU A 52 -2.81 -5.40 -3.06
CA LEU A 52 -3.51 -4.26 -3.66
C LEU A 52 -5.03 -4.43 -3.68
N ALA A 53 -5.51 -5.64 -3.93
CA ALA A 53 -6.95 -5.92 -3.91
C ALA A 53 -7.52 -5.72 -2.50
N ALA A 54 -6.87 -6.28 -1.47
CA ALA A 54 -7.29 -6.13 -0.09
C ALA A 54 -7.30 -4.66 0.36
N MET A 55 -6.31 -3.86 -0.06
CA MET A 55 -6.28 -2.44 0.25
C MET A 55 -7.37 -1.65 -0.48
N ALA A 56 -7.67 -1.96 -1.75
CA ALA A 56 -8.81 -1.37 -2.45
C ALA A 56 -10.14 -1.69 -1.76
N ASP A 57 -10.31 -2.93 -1.30
CA ASP A 57 -11.49 -3.36 -0.55
C ASP A 57 -11.61 -2.63 0.79
N ALA A 58 -10.49 -2.43 1.50
CA ALA A 58 -10.43 -1.67 2.74
C ALA A 58 -10.78 -0.19 2.52
N VAL A 59 -10.23 0.45 1.47
CA VAL A 59 -10.58 1.82 1.06
C VAL A 59 -12.07 1.91 0.78
N ARG A 60 -12.62 0.96 0.02
CA ARG A 60 -14.05 0.94 -0.31
C ARG A 60 -14.91 0.80 0.93
N ALA A 61 -14.54 -0.09 1.85
CA ALA A 61 -15.30 -0.33 3.07
C ALA A 61 -15.27 0.88 4.01
N HIS A 62 -14.08 1.39 4.34
CA HIS A 62 -13.90 2.44 5.34
C HIS A 62 -14.34 3.84 4.84
N LEU A 63 -14.20 4.15 3.54
CA LEU A 63 -14.67 5.44 3.00
C LEU A 63 -16.18 5.47 2.75
N ALA A 64 -16.81 4.31 2.54
CA ALA A 64 -18.25 4.20 2.35
C ALA A 64 -19.03 4.37 3.66
N ASP A 65 -18.39 4.21 4.82
CA ASP A 65 -19.06 4.37 6.12
C ASP A 65 -19.49 5.84 6.33
N PRO A 66 -20.81 6.14 6.35
CA PRO A 66 -21.29 7.49 6.55
C PRO A 66 -21.03 8.01 7.98
N ALA A 67 -20.80 7.13 8.96
CA ALA A 67 -20.53 7.49 10.34
C ALA A 67 -19.09 8.00 10.56
N LEU A 68 -18.17 7.71 9.62
CA LEU A 68 -16.78 8.13 9.70
C LEU A 68 -16.50 9.30 8.75
N PRO A 69 -15.84 10.38 9.19
CA PRO A 69 -15.26 11.35 8.26
C PRO A 69 -14.31 10.66 7.28
N PRO A 70 -14.23 11.08 6.00
CA PRO A 70 -13.35 10.45 5.01
C PRO A 70 -11.89 10.31 5.45
N VAL A 71 -11.35 11.31 6.15
CA VAL A 71 -9.98 11.24 6.69
C VAL A 71 -9.86 10.13 7.74
N SER A 72 -10.83 10.00 8.65
CA SER A 72 -10.84 8.95 9.66
C SER A 72 -10.94 7.55 9.02
N GLY A 73 -11.76 7.40 7.98
CA GLY A 73 -11.84 6.15 7.21
C GLY A 73 -10.50 5.79 6.55
N MET A 74 -9.80 6.76 5.95
CA MET A 74 -8.47 6.53 5.39
C MET A 74 -7.41 6.22 6.47
N LEU A 75 -7.50 6.86 7.64
CA LEU A 75 -6.62 6.54 8.77
C LEU A 75 -6.81 5.10 9.24
N ALA A 76 -8.05 4.60 9.32
CA ALA A 76 -8.32 3.21 9.67
C ALA A 76 -7.68 2.23 8.67
N VAL A 77 -7.75 2.51 7.36
CA VAL A 77 -7.06 1.71 6.33
C VAL A 77 -5.54 1.67 6.57
N LEU A 78 -4.94 2.81 6.92
CA LEU A 78 -3.49 2.90 7.13
C LEU A 78 -3.04 2.26 8.45
N ASP A 79 -3.87 2.34 9.49
CA ASP A 79 -3.65 1.69 10.78
C ASP A 79 -3.74 0.16 10.60
N ASP A 80 -4.75 -0.36 9.89
CA ASP A 80 -4.89 -1.80 9.57
C ASP A 80 -3.66 -2.35 8.80
N GLU A 81 -3.15 -1.58 7.83
CA GLU A 81 -1.92 -1.94 7.10
C GLU A 81 -0.67 -1.90 7.98
N LEU A 82 -0.59 -0.95 8.91
CA LEU A 82 0.53 -0.83 9.83
C LEU A 82 0.54 -1.97 10.85
N ASP A 83 -0.62 -2.32 11.40
CA ASP A 83 -0.80 -3.44 12.31
C ASP A 83 -0.43 -4.76 11.62
N GLY A 84 -0.90 -4.97 10.38
CA GLY A 84 -0.51 -6.13 9.58
C GLY A 84 1.00 -6.24 9.35
N LEU A 85 1.69 -5.10 9.16
CA LEU A 85 3.16 -5.09 9.07
C LEU A 85 3.79 -5.47 10.42
N VAL A 86 3.31 -4.92 11.54
CA VAL A 86 3.82 -5.23 12.88
C VAL A 86 3.66 -6.72 13.18
N GLU A 87 2.50 -7.31 12.90
CA GLU A 87 2.25 -8.73 13.06
C GLU A 87 3.21 -9.58 12.21
N GLN A 88 3.42 -9.20 10.94
CA GLN A 88 4.35 -9.90 10.06
C GLN A 88 5.81 -9.83 10.54
N LEU A 89 6.23 -8.69 11.09
CA LEU A 89 7.57 -8.52 11.66
C LEU A 89 7.74 -9.33 12.95
N ALA A 90 6.71 -9.34 13.82
CA ALA A 90 6.71 -10.06 15.09
C ALA A 90 6.61 -11.59 14.93
N ALA A 91 6.07 -12.07 13.80
CA ALA A 91 5.99 -13.50 13.49
C ALA A 91 7.36 -14.13 13.14
N ASP A 92 8.37 -13.32 12.82
CA ASP A 92 9.74 -13.81 12.61
C ASP A 92 10.48 -13.90 13.95
N THR A 93 11.19 -15.00 14.17
CA THR A 93 12.02 -15.20 15.37
C THR A 93 13.21 -14.24 15.45
N ASP A 94 13.56 -13.60 14.35
CA ASP A 94 14.62 -12.61 14.21
C ASP A 94 14.04 -11.32 13.58
N THR A 95 13.58 -10.42 14.47
CA THR A 95 13.00 -9.12 14.10
C THR A 95 13.96 -8.26 13.28
N ASP A 96 15.25 -8.28 13.60
CA ASP A 96 16.25 -7.48 12.89
C ASP A 96 16.41 -7.94 11.45
N ARG A 97 16.44 -9.25 11.22
CA ARG A 97 16.43 -9.84 9.89
C ARG A 97 15.14 -9.53 9.13
N ALA A 98 13.99 -9.58 9.79
CA ALA A 98 12.70 -9.24 9.16
C ALA A 98 12.67 -7.77 8.73
N LEU A 99 13.12 -6.86 9.60
CA LEU A 99 13.29 -5.44 9.29
C LEU A 99 14.25 -5.20 8.13
N ALA A 100 15.38 -5.90 8.10
CA ALA A 100 16.35 -5.81 7.00
C ALA A 100 15.72 -6.21 5.66
N ARG A 101 14.93 -7.31 5.64
CA ARG A 101 14.21 -7.74 4.42
C ARG A 101 13.14 -6.74 3.99
N TYR A 102 12.35 -6.21 4.92
CA TYR A 102 11.36 -5.17 4.61
C TYR A 102 12.01 -3.94 3.97
N ARG A 103 13.16 -3.53 4.49
CA ARG A 103 13.92 -2.40 3.92
C ARG A 103 14.48 -2.71 2.55
N GLN A 104 15.06 -3.91 2.37
CA GLN A 104 15.57 -4.35 1.07
C GLN A 104 14.45 -4.36 0.01
N PHE A 105 13.24 -4.77 0.39
CA PHE A 105 12.05 -4.69 -0.47
C PHE A 105 11.70 -3.24 -0.84
N GLY A 106 11.66 -2.33 0.14
CA GLY A 106 11.43 -0.91 -0.14
C GLY A 106 12.50 -0.28 -1.04
N ASP A 107 13.76 -0.69 -0.87
CA ASP A 107 14.88 -0.23 -1.70
C ASP A 107 14.80 -0.80 -3.13
N LEU A 108 14.40 -2.07 -3.29
CA LEU A 108 14.17 -2.68 -4.60
C LEU A 108 13.11 -1.92 -5.41
N ILE A 109 11.98 -1.58 -4.79
CA ILE A 109 10.92 -0.79 -5.44
C ILE A 109 11.47 0.57 -5.86
N ARG A 110 12.29 1.21 -5.01
CA ARG A 110 12.83 2.55 -5.26
C ARG A 110 13.92 2.58 -6.33
N SER A 111 14.76 1.55 -6.39
CA SER A 111 15.87 1.46 -7.36
C SER A 111 15.41 1.00 -8.74
N THR A 112 14.22 0.39 -8.85
CA THR A 112 13.70 -0.17 -10.10
C THR A 112 12.66 0.76 -10.73
N PRO A 113 12.91 1.34 -11.92
CA PRO A 113 11.98 2.27 -12.57
C PRO A 113 10.57 1.71 -12.80
N SER A 114 10.44 0.47 -13.28
CA SER A 114 9.12 -0.12 -13.57
C SER A 114 8.30 -0.36 -12.30
N LEU A 115 8.94 -0.74 -11.18
CA LEU A 115 8.26 -0.88 -9.89
C LEU A 115 7.77 0.46 -9.33
N ARG A 116 8.55 1.54 -9.51
CA ARG A 116 8.09 2.89 -9.13
C ARG A 116 6.89 3.33 -9.98
N ALA A 117 6.94 3.09 -11.29
CA ALA A 117 5.85 3.41 -12.20
C ALA A 117 4.59 2.61 -11.85
N TYR A 118 4.72 1.31 -11.64
CA TYR A 118 3.61 0.44 -11.23
C TYR A 118 3.02 0.88 -9.89
N ARG A 119 3.85 1.26 -8.90
CA ARG A 119 3.34 1.81 -7.63
C ARG A 119 2.59 3.14 -7.81
N SER A 120 2.99 3.99 -8.75
CA SER A 120 2.24 5.21 -9.05
C SER A 120 0.87 4.88 -9.64
N ASP A 121 0.85 4.02 -10.67
CA ASP A 121 -0.38 3.53 -11.31
C ASP A 121 -1.36 2.89 -10.29
N VAL A 122 -0.81 2.13 -9.33
CA VAL A 122 -1.61 1.58 -8.22
C VAL A 122 -2.23 2.67 -7.36
N ALA A 123 -1.46 3.70 -7.00
CA ALA A 123 -1.99 4.80 -6.18
C ALA A 123 -3.07 5.57 -6.93
N ASP A 124 -2.91 5.76 -8.24
CA ASP A 124 -3.90 6.42 -9.08
C ASP A 124 -5.20 5.59 -9.14
N ARG A 125 -5.10 4.26 -9.34
CA ARG A 125 -6.27 3.36 -9.26
C ARG A 125 -6.98 3.37 -7.90
N PHE A 126 -6.25 3.55 -6.79
CA PHE A 126 -6.87 3.70 -5.47
C PHE A 126 -7.56 5.05 -5.31
N ALA A 127 -7.02 6.11 -5.92
CA ALA A 127 -7.69 7.40 -5.95
C ALA A 127 -9.00 7.29 -6.75
N ASP A 128 -9.03 6.57 -7.87
CA ASP A 128 -10.26 6.32 -8.62
C ASP A 128 -11.32 5.61 -7.77
N VAL A 129 -10.94 4.53 -7.08
CA VAL A 129 -11.85 3.80 -6.16
C VAL A 129 -12.36 4.69 -5.03
N ALA A 130 -11.47 5.50 -4.43
CA ALA A 130 -11.88 6.43 -3.38
C ALA A 130 -12.81 7.51 -3.92
N ALA A 131 -12.57 8.04 -5.12
CA ALA A 131 -13.41 9.06 -5.76
C ALA A 131 -14.81 8.52 -6.05
N GLU A 132 -14.93 7.30 -6.58
CA GLU A 132 -16.23 6.62 -6.78
C GLU A 132 -17.06 6.54 -5.49
N VAL A 133 -16.40 6.13 -4.40
CA VAL A 133 -17.06 5.93 -3.09
C VAL A 133 -17.48 7.27 -2.49
N LEU A 134 -16.60 8.28 -2.56
CA LEU A 134 -16.86 9.61 -2.04
C LEU A 134 -17.94 10.36 -2.85
N ALA A 135 -17.96 10.18 -4.16
CA ALA A 135 -18.99 10.74 -5.04
C ALA A 135 -20.36 10.15 -4.71
N THR A 136 -20.43 8.83 -4.52
CA THR A 136 -21.66 8.14 -4.08
C THR A 136 -22.16 8.70 -2.74
N ARG A 137 -21.26 8.90 -1.78
CA ARG A 137 -21.58 9.42 -0.45
C ARG A 137 -22.13 10.86 -0.47
N THR A 138 -21.73 11.67 -1.43
CA THR A 138 -22.06 13.10 -1.52
C THR A 138 -23.08 13.45 -2.61
N GLY A 139 -23.56 12.44 -3.35
CA GLY A 139 -24.46 12.65 -4.49
C GLY A 139 -23.81 13.44 -5.64
N GLN A 140 -22.49 13.28 -5.82
CA GLN A 140 -21.71 13.91 -6.89
C GLN A 140 -21.40 12.91 -8.01
N HIS A 141 -20.91 13.40 -9.15
CA HIS A 141 -20.35 12.55 -10.18
C HIS A 141 -18.90 12.17 -9.82
N PRO A 142 -18.42 10.94 -10.07
CA PRO A 142 -17.04 10.55 -9.73
C PRO A 142 -15.97 11.40 -10.42
N ASP A 143 -16.27 11.95 -11.60
CA ASP A 143 -15.36 12.84 -12.33
C ASP A 143 -15.45 14.33 -11.91
N ASP A 144 -16.30 14.67 -10.93
CA ASP A 144 -16.35 16.02 -10.37
C ASP A 144 -15.03 16.32 -9.62
N PRO A 145 -14.57 17.58 -9.60
CA PRO A 145 -13.28 17.93 -9.02
C PRO A 145 -13.21 17.67 -7.51
N GLU A 146 -14.32 17.76 -6.78
CA GLU A 146 -14.36 17.56 -5.32
C GLU A 146 -14.03 16.12 -4.90
N PRO A 147 -14.73 15.06 -5.36
CA PRO A 147 -14.38 13.68 -5.00
C PRO A 147 -13.00 13.27 -5.52
N GLN A 148 -12.59 13.78 -6.69
CA GLN A 148 -11.25 13.54 -7.25
C GLN A 148 -10.14 14.12 -6.36
N LEU A 149 -10.25 15.39 -5.97
CA LEU A 149 -9.26 16.04 -5.10
C LEU A 149 -9.26 15.43 -3.70
N ALA A 150 -10.44 15.12 -3.14
CA ALA A 150 -10.56 14.46 -1.84
C ALA A 150 -9.88 13.09 -1.86
N ALA A 151 -10.16 12.25 -2.86
CA ALA A 151 -9.55 10.95 -3.02
C ALA A 151 -8.01 11.05 -3.17
N ALA A 152 -7.53 11.93 -4.04
CA ALA A 152 -6.09 12.14 -4.22
C ALA A 152 -5.39 12.59 -2.93
N THR A 153 -6.06 13.44 -2.13
CA THR A 153 -5.55 13.90 -0.84
C THR A 153 -5.47 12.75 0.18
N LEU A 154 -6.53 11.95 0.29
CA LEU A 154 -6.59 10.80 1.19
C LEU A 154 -5.56 9.72 0.83
N VAL A 155 -5.50 9.31 -0.44
CA VAL A 155 -4.50 8.35 -0.93
C VAL A 155 -3.08 8.91 -0.82
N GLY A 156 -2.92 10.23 -0.84
CA GLY A 156 -1.66 10.91 -0.52
C GLY A 156 -1.09 10.54 0.86
N LEU A 157 -1.93 10.24 1.86
CA LEU A 157 -1.50 9.80 3.19
C LEU A 157 -0.73 8.48 3.14
N TRP A 158 -1.06 7.59 2.20
CA TRP A 158 -0.32 6.33 1.99
C TRP A 158 1.13 6.59 1.54
N ARG A 159 1.37 7.64 0.75
CA ARG A 159 2.73 8.06 0.37
C ARG A 159 3.49 8.60 1.58
N VAL A 160 2.81 9.30 2.50
CA VAL A 160 3.40 9.75 3.78
C VAL A 160 3.79 8.55 4.64
N GLN A 161 2.90 7.56 4.80
CA GLN A 161 3.15 6.33 5.54
C GLN A 161 4.40 5.59 5.04
N PHE A 162 4.51 5.36 3.73
CA PHE A 162 5.71 4.71 3.17
C PHE A 162 6.99 5.49 3.39
N ARG A 163 6.93 6.82 3.26
CA ARG A 163 8.08 7.70 3.50
C ARG A 163 8.50 7.61 4.97
N ALA A 164 7.53 7.63 5.89
CA ALA A 164 7.75 7.55 7.33
C ALA A 164 8.32 6.18 7.73
N LEU A 165 7.71 5.08 7.28
CA LEU A 165 8.20 3.71 7.51
C LEU A 165 9.63 3.56 7.05
N ARG A 166 9.93 4.07 5.85
CA ARG A 166 11.30 4.11 5.35
C ARG A 166 12.20 4.89 6.30
N THR A 167 11.81 6.06 6.79
CA THR A 167 12.65 6.91 7.64
C THR A 167 12.91 6.30 9.01
N HIS A 168 11.88 5.73 9.64
CA HIS A 168 11.89 5.32 11.05
C HIS A 168 12.24 3.85 11.28
N LEU A 169 11.97 2.95 10.33
CA LEU A 169 12.42 1.56 10.42
C LEU A 169 13.93 1.49 10.11
N ARG A 170 14.73 1.64 11.17
CA ARG A 170 16.20 1.69 11.16
C ARG A 170 16.77 0.73 12.19
N PRO A 171 18.00 0.21 11.98
CA PRO A 171 18.60 -0.75 12.91
C PRO A 171 18.90 -0.02 14.22
N GLY A 172 18.66 -0.68 15.34
CA GLY A 172 18.90 -0.10 16.67
C GLY A 172 17.83 0.87 17.17
N ARG A 173 16.76 1.13 16.41
CA ARG A 173 15.57 1.80 16.92
C ARG A 173 14.50 0.76 17.31
N PRO A 174 13.92 0.81 18.52
CA PRO A 174 12.82 -0.08 18.88
C PRO A 174 11.65 0.02 17.89
N LEU A 175 11.06 -1.12 17.52
CA LEU A 175 9.95 -1.17 16.57
C LEU A 175 8.78 -0.29 17.03
N ALA A 176 8.38 -0.38 18.31
CA ALA A 176 7.31 0.44 18.87
C ALA A 176 7.55 1.95 18.66
N GLU A 177 8.75 2.45 18.99
CA GLU A 177 9.09 3.87 18.76
C GLU A 177 9.10 4.26 17.28
N ALA A 178 9.41 3.33 16.38
CA ALA A 178 9.36 3.58 14.95
C ALA A 178 7.91 3.67 14.46
N ILE A 179 7.04 2.77 14.93
CA ILE A 179 5.60 2.78 14.65
C ILE A 179 4.94 4.05 15.17
N ASP A 180 5.23 4.45 16.41
CA ASP A 180 4.71 5.70 16.99
C ASP A 180 5.08 6.92 16.14
N ALA A 181 6.33 7.00 15.68
CA ALA A 181 6.76 8.10 14.82
C ALA A 181 6.10 8.08 13.44
N VAL A 182 5.87 6.90 12.88
CA VAL A 182 5.15 6.72 11.61
C VAL A 182 3.70 7.21 11.74
N THR A 183 3.01 6.76 12.78
CA THR A 183 1.64 7.16 13.10
C THR A 183 1.53 8.67 13.32
N GLU A 184 2.47 9.27 14.06
CA GLU A 184 2.51 10.72 14.27
C GLU A 184 2.73 11.51 12.96
N GLU A 185 3.57 11.02 12.04
CA GLU A 185 3.74 11.67 10.73
C GLU A 185 2.47 11.64 9.90
N VAL A 186 1.79 10.49 9.84
CA VAL A 186 0.53 10.35 9.09
C VAL A 186 -0.57 11.19 9.71
N ARG A 187 -0.74 11.16 11.04
CA ARG A 187 -1.73 11.99 11.74
C ARG A 187 -1.48 13.48 11.54
N ARG A 188 -0.22 13.93 11.50
CA ARG A 188 0.11 15.32 11.15
C ARG A 188 -0.33 15.69 9.74
N ALA A 189 -0.09 14.81 8.76
CA ALA A 189 -0.55 15.04 7.39
C ALA A 189 -2.09 14.98 7.28
N ALA A 190 -2.73 14.08 8.01
CA ALA A 190 -4.18 13.93 8.04
C ALA A 190 -4.89 15.19 8.55
N ARG A 191 -4.34 15.89 9.56
CA ARG A 191 -4.90 17.18 10.02
C ARG A 191 -4.89 18.27 8.93
N LEU A 192 -3.89 18.25 8.03
CA LEU A 192 -3.87 19.16 6.88
C LEU A 192 -4.97 18.79 5.88
N ALA A 193 -5.19 17.49 5.66
CA ALA A 193 -6.28 16.99 4.83
C ALA A 193 -7.66 17.33 5.43
N GLU A 194 -7.87 17.14 6.74
CA GLU A 194 -9.11 17.51 7.43
C GLU A 194 -9.43 19.00 7.25
N THR A 195 -8.43 19.86 7.43
CA THR A 195 -8.60 21.30 7.23
C THR A 195 -8.96 21.64 5.78
N GLY A 196 -8.28 21.01 4.81
CA GLY A 196 -8.54 21.22 3.38
C GLY A 196 -9.88 20.64 2.90
N LEU A 197 -10.38 19.61 3.58
CA LEU A 197 -11.63 18.90 3.26
C LEU A 197 -12.80 19.30 4.17
N ALA A 198 -12.66 20.34 4.99
CA ALA A 198 -13.69 20.75 5.95
C ALA A 198 -15.03 21.11 5.30
N GLY A 199 -15.04 21.55 4.04
CA GLY A 199 -16.26 21.81 3.25
C GLY A 199 -16.68 20.65 2.33
N PHE A 200 -16.04 19.49 2.41
CA PHE A 200 -16.38 18.35 1.55
C PHE A 200 -17.70 17.71 2.00
N GLY A 201 -18.73 17.78 1.16
CA GLY A 201 -20.05 17.19 1.43
C GLY A 201 -21.05 18.11 2.13
N GLU A 202 -20.71 19.36 2.42
CA GLU A 202 -21.65 20.38 2.89
C GLU A 202 -22.41 20.97 1.69
N ARG A 203 -23.63 20.50 1.43
CA ARG A 203 -24.64 21.19 0.62
C ARG A 203 -25.96 21.26 1.37
#